data_AF-A0A7H8IX32-F1
#
_entry.id   AF-A0A7H8IX32-F1
#
_cell.length_a   1.000
_cell.length_b   1.000
_cell.length_c   1.000
_cell.angle_alpha   90.00
_cell.angle_beta   90.00
_cell.angle_gamma   90.00
#
_symmetry.space_group_name_H-M   'P 1'
#
loop_
_entity.id
_entity.type
_entity.pdbx_description
1 polymer ?
#
loop_
_entity_poly.entity_id
_entity_poly.type
_entity_poly.pdbx_seq_one_letter_code
_entity_poly.pdbx_strand_id
1 'polypeptide(L)'
;MGPGVVSWSVRRPRPGAALGARVWAAARRLARALRRSHLRCDGVNLFLADGGAAFQEVFHAHLHVFPRFPGDDFRIDANWRVRERAELDRNAATVRDGLSNLAAEARAPISRPS
;
A
#
# COMPACT_ATOMS: atom_id res chain seq x y z
N MET A 1 -0.37 -31.86 10.71
CA MET A 1 0.58 -31.68 9.59
C MET A 1 -0.23 -31.33 8.35
N GLY A 2 -0.37 -30.04 8.03
CA GLY A 2 -1.03 -29.58 6.81
C GLY A 2 0.02 -29.13 5.79
N PRO A 3 -0.24 -29.26 4.48
CA PRO A 3 0.76 -29.03 3.45
C PRO A 3 1.20 -27.55 3.48
N GLY A 4 2.48 -27.34 3.80
CA GLY A 4 3.10 -26.04 3.78
C GLY A 4 3.05 -25.46 2.38
N VAL A 5 2.38 -24.31 2.22
CA VAL A 5 2.55 -23.46 1.06
C VAL A 5 3.96 -22.86 1.15
N VAL A 6 4.89 -23.40 0.36
CA VAL A 6 6.18 -22.78 0.12
C VAL A 6 5.95 -21.62 -0.85
N SER A 7 5.76 -20.42 -0.30
CA SER A 7 5.73 -19.19 -1.09
C SER A 7 7.17 -18.84 -1.51
N TRP A 8 7.50 -19.09 -2.77
CA TRP A 8 8.71 -18.55 -3.38
C TRP A 8 8.50 -17.06 -3.66
N SER A 9 8.88 -16.22 -2.70
CA SER A 9 9.02 -14.78 -2.95
C SER A 9 10.30 -14.56 -3.78
N VAL A 10 10.14 -14.39 -5.09
CA VAL A 10 11.12 -13.59 -5.85
C VAL A 10 10.99 -12.17 -5.29
N ARG A 11 11.79 -11.87 -4.27
CA ARG A 11 11.98 -10.51 -3.74
C ARG A 11 12.58 -9.65 -4.85
N ARG A 12 11.75 -9.16 -5.78
CA ARG A 12 12.10 -7.95 -6.48
C ARG A 12 12.22 -6.86 -5.41
N PRO A 13 13.33 -6.11 -5.35
CA PRO A 13 13.52 -5.14 -4.29
C PRO A 13 12.33 -4.17 -4.31
N ARG A 14 11.74 -3.92 -3.13
CA ARG A 14 10.84 -2.79 -2.95
C ARG A 14 11.54 -1.56 -3.53
N PRO A 15 10.85 -0.70 -4.29
CA PRO A 15 11.49 0.46 -4.89
C PRO A 15 12.22 1.24 -3.80
N GLY A 16 13.53 1.44 -3.98
CA GLY A 16 14.31 2.26 -3.05
C GLY A 16 13.68 3.65 -2.92
N ALA A 17 13.93 4.34 -1.81
CA ALA A 17 13.28 5.62 -1.49
C ALA A 17 13.28 6.62 -2.66
N ALA A 18 14.38 6.70 -3.42
CA ALA A 18 14.50 7.55 -4.60
C ALA A 18 13.54 7.15 -5.74
N LEU A 19 13.39 5.85 -6.01
CA LEU A 19 12.44 5.36 -7.02
C LEU A 19 10.99 5.59 -6.57
N GLY A 20 10.69 5.34 -5.29
CA GLY A 20 9.38 5.63 -4.71
C GLY A 20 9.00 7.11 -4.86
N ALA A 21 9.93 8.03 -4.57
CA ALA A 21 9.72 9.47 -4.75
C ALA A 21 9.41 9.85 -6.21
N ARG A 22 10.10 9.22 -7.19
CA ARG A 22 9.84 9.44 -8.62
C ARG A 22 8.47 8.94 -9.05
N VAL A 23 8.05 7.76 -8.58
CA VAL A 23 6.70 7.22 -8.84
C VAL A 23 5.63 8.16 -8.29
N TRP A 24 5.81 8.64 -7.06
CA TRP A 24 4.89 9.60 -6.45
C TRP A 24 4.83 10.92 -7.23
N ALA A 25 5.97 11.48 -7.63
CA ALA A 25 6.03 12.68 -8.43
C ALA A 25 5.30 12.52 -9.77
N ALA A 26 5.47 11.38 -10.44
CA ALA A 26 4.76 11.06 -11.68
C ALA A 26 3.23 10.97 -11.45
N ALA A 27 2.78 10.28 -10.41
CA ALA A 27 1.36 10.18 -10.08
C ALA A 27 0.73 11.54 -9.77
N ARG A 28 1.43 12.41 -9.03
CA ARG A 28 1.00 13.79 -8.76
C ARG A 28 0.90 14.62 -10.03
N ARG A 29 1.84 14.46 -10.97
CA ARG A 29 1.81 15.13 -12.28
C ARG A 29 0.61 14.66 -13.11
N LEU A 30 0.37 13.35 -13.17
CA LEU A 30 -0.79 12.78 -13.88
C LEU A 30 -2.12 13.24 -13.27
N ALA A 31 -2.25 13.23 -11.94
CA ALA A 31 -3.46 13.70 -11.27
C ALA A 31 -3.78 15.18 -11.56
N ARG A 32 -2.75 16.03 -11.71
CA ARG A 32 -2.90 17.44 -12.11
C ARG A 32 -3.24 17.60 -13.58
N ALA A 33 -2.68 16.74 -14.44
CA ALA A 33 -2.97 16.71 -15.87
C ALA A 33 -4.42 16.24 -16.13
N LEU A 34 -4.91 15.21 -15.41
CA LEU A 34 -6.29 14.74 -15.51
C LEU A 34 -7.32 15.82 -15.18
N ARG A 35 -7.04 16.70 -14.20
CA ARG A 35 -7.91 17.85 -13.88
C ARG A 35 -7.90 18.95 -14.92
N ARG A 36 -6.89 18.97 -15.77
CA ARG A 36 -6.70 19.97 -16.84
C ARG A 36 -7.00 19.39 -18.22
N SER A 37 -7.23 18.08 -18.32
CA SER A 37 -7.71 17.48 -19.54
C SER A 37 -9.22 17.71 -19.62
N HIS A 38 -9.76 17.74 -20.83
CA HIS A 38 -11.21 17.82 -21.03
C HIS A 38 -11.96 16.52 -20.64
N LEU A 39 -11.31 15.64 -19.86
CA LEU A 39 -11.92 14.45 -19.29
C LEU A 39 -12.70 14.83 -18.03
N ARG A 40 -13.76 14.09 -17.71
CA ARG A 40 -14.46 14.24 -16.44
C ARG A 40 -13.54 13.84 -15.28
N CYS A 41 -13.15 14.81 -14.46
CA CYS A 41 -12.23 14.57 -13.35
C CYS A 41 -12.39 15.64 -12.25
N ASP A 42 -13.27 15.38 -11.29
CA ASP A 42 -13.47 16.22 -10.12
C ASP A 42 -12.56 15.77 -8.95
N GLY A 43 -12.22 14.48 -8.93
CA GLY A 43 -11.37 13.83 -7.93
C GLY A 43 -10.33 12.90 -8.57
N VAL A 44 -9.36 12.43 -7.79
CA VAL A 44 -8.46 11.34 -8.19
C VAL A 44 -8.21 10.43 -7.01
N ASN A 45 -8.38 9.12 -7.21
CA ASN A 45 -7.88 8.10 -6.29
C ASN A 45 -6.48 7.68 -6.69
N LEU A 46 -5.57 7.64 -5.71
CA LEU A 46 -4.29 6.96 -5.83
C LEU A 46 -4.39 5.64 -5.08
N PHE A 47 -4.18 4.51 -5.76
CA PHE A 47 -4.36 3.18 -5.18
C PHE A 47 -3.14 2.30 -5.43
N LEU A 48 -2.63 1.70 -4.36
CA LEU A 48 -1.52 0.75 -4.36
C LEU A 48 -1.94 -0.47 -3.54
N ALA A 49 -1.81 -1.64 -4.16
CA ALA A 49 -2.02 -2.93 -3.50
C ALA A 49 -0.67 -3.62 -3.29
N ASP A 50 -0.40 -4.07 -2.06
CA ASP A 50 0.77 -4.87 -1.70
C ASP A 50 0.30 -6.22 -1.16
N GLY A 51 0.35 -7.24 -2.01
CA GLY A 51 -0.14 -8.59 -1.73
C GLY A 51 -1.52 -8.91 -2.30
N GLY A 52 -1.76 -10.19 -2.61
CA GLY A 52 -3.02 -10.64 -3.23
C GLY A 52 -4.26 -10.37 -2.39
N ALA A 53 -4.16 -10.46 -1.06
CA ALA A 53 -5.26 -10.10 -0.15
C ALA A 53 -5.63 -8.60 -0.19
N ALA A 54 -4.73 -7.76 -0.71
CA ALA A 54 -4.96 -6.34 -0.96
C ALA A 54 -5.42 -6.05 -2.40
N PHE A 55 -5.84 -7.08 -3.15
CA PHE A 55 -6.25 -7.01 -4.57
C PHE A 55 -5.10 -6.77 -5.56
N GLN A 56 -3.87 -7.20 -5.23
CA GLN A 56 -2.77 -7.19 -6.20
C GLN A 56 -2.82 -8.45 -7.09
N GLU A 57 -3.06 -8.27 -8.37
CA GLU A 57 -3.04 -9.36 -9.36
C GLU A 57 -1.71 -9.43 -10.13
N VAL A 58 -1.06 -8.28 -10.35
CA VAL A 58 0.22 -8.19 -11.05
C VAL A 58 1.35 -7.82 -10.08
N PHE A 59 2.29 -8.76 -9.87
CA PHE A 59 3.31 -8.70 -8.83
C PHE A 59 4.55 -7.88 -9.21
N HIS A 60 4.33 -6.62 -9.56
CA HIS A 60 5.31 -5.55 -9.47
C HIS A 60 4.64 -4.32 -8.85
N ALA A 61 5.41 -3.47 -8.17
CA ALA A 61 4.86 -2.26 -7.58
C ALA A 61 4.32 -1.33 -8.67
N HIS A 62 3.03 -1.03 -8.62
CA HIS A 62 2.36 -0.08 -9.50
C HIS A 62 1.40 0.79 -8.68
N LEU A 63 1.25 2.04 -9.11
CA LEU A 63 0.38 3.03 -8.46
C LEU A 63 -0.68 3.46 -9.46
N HIS A 64 -1.94 3.09 -9.20
CA HIS A 64 -3.05 3.50 -10.02
C HIS A 64 -3.39 4.97 -9.79
N VAL A 65 -3.83 5.65 -10.86
CA VAL A 65 -4.29 7.04 -10.83
C VAL A 65 -5.67 7.10 -11.50
N PHE A 66 -6.73 7.01 -10.71
CA PHE A 66 -8.10 6.92 -11.23
C PHE A 66 -8.78 8.30 -11.18
N PRO A 67 -9.17 8.91 -12.32
CA PRO A 67 -10.04 10.09 -12.30
C PRO A 67 -11.41 9.70 -11.73
N ARG A 68 -11.96 10.54 -10.85
CA ARG A 68 -13.24 10.33 -10.16
C ARG A 68 -14.17 11.49 -10.43
N PHE A 69 -15.46 11.21 -10.46
CA PHE A 69 -16.51 12.22 -10.59
C PHE A 69 -17.80 11.73 -9.91
N PRO A 70 -18.71 12.64 -9.47
CA PRO A 70 -19.98 12.24 -8.90
C PRO A 70 -20.76 11.31 -9.82
N GLY A 71 -21.21 10.18 -9.26
CA GLY A 71 -21.99 9.17 -9.98
C GLY A 71 -21.18 8.16 -10.79
N ASP A 72 -19.86 8.07 -10.64
CA ASP A 72 -19.11 6.95 -11.20
C ASP A 72 -19.37 5.62 -10.45
N ASP A 73 -19.10 4.49 -11.12
CA ASP A 73 -19.42 3.15 -10.61
C ASP A 73 -18.43 2.62 -9.56
N PHE A 74 -17.35 3.35 -9.25
CA PHE A 74 -16.34 2.84 -8.33
C PHE A 74 -16.82 2.98 -6.88
N ARG A 75 -16.80 1.85 -6.15
CA ARG A 75 -17.24 1.75 -4.75
C ARG A 75 -16.12 1.20 -3.88
N ILE A 76 -15.98 1.75 -2.68
CA ILE A 76 -15.19 1.16 -1.58
C ILE A 76 -16.20 0.62 -0.59
N ASP A 77 -16.23 -0.70 -0.43
CA ASP A 77 -17.02 -1.33 0.62
C ASP A 77 -16.14 -1.63 1.83
N ALA A 78 -16.59 -1.19 3.00
CA ALA A 78 -15.90 -1.38 4.26
C ALA A 78 -16.89 -1.26 5.41
N ASN A 79 -16.53 -1.83 6.57
CA ASN A 79 -17.27 -1.59 7.79
C ASN A 79 -16.92 -0.19 8.34
N TRP A 80 -17.68 0.81 7.90
CA TRP A 80 -17.53 2.23 8.26
C TRP A 80 -17.95 2.57 9.71
N ARG A 81 -18.18 1.57 10.58
CA ARG A 81 -18.54 1.83 11.97
C ARG A 81 -17.45 2.62 12.69
N VAL A 82 -17.87 3.64 13.44
CA VAL A 82 -17.00 4.35 14.38
C VAL A 82 -16.57 3.38 15.49
N ARG A 83 -15.28 3.37 15.81
CA ARG A 83 -14.73 2.55 16.89
C ARG A 83 -14.55 3.37 18.15
N GLU A 84 -14.71 2.73 19.30
CA GLU A 84 -14.43 3.39 20.57
C GLU A 84 -12.96 3.77 20.69
N ARG A 85 -12.70 4.89 21.39
CA ARG A 85 -11.33 5.38 21.59
C ARG A 85 -10.41 4.31 22.18
N ALA A 86 -10.90 3.53 23.15
CA ALA A 86 -10.15 2.47 23.78
C ALA A 86 -9.77 1.33 22.81
N GLU A 87 -10.63 1.00 21.83
CA GLU A 87 -10.30 0.02 20.78
C GLU A 87 -9.21 0.56 19.86
N LEU A 88 -9.31 1.83 19.45
CA LEU A 88 -8.30 2.50 18.62
C LEU A 88 -6.94 2.56 19.32
N ASP A 89 -6.91 2.85 20.62
CA ASP A 89 -5.68 2.90 21.42
C ASP A 89 -4.99 1.54 21.52
N ARG A 90 -5.78 0.46 21.70
CA ARG A 90 -5.27 -0.92 21.69
C ARG A 90 -4.68 -1.29 20.33
N ASN A 91 -5.40 -1.03 19.24
CA ASN A 91 -4.91 -1.30 17.88
C ASN A 91 -3.62 -0.52 17.59
N ALA A 92 -3.55 0.74 18.00
CA ALA A 92 -2.35 1.56 17.85
C ALA A 92 -1.17 1.01 18.66
N ALA A 93 -1.41 0.44 19.85
CA ALA A 93 -0.37 -0.24 20.63
C ALA A 93 0.19 -1.45 19.87
N THR A 94 -0.68 -2.30 19.33
CA THR A 94 -0.26 -3.45 18.49
C THR A 94 0.58 -3.03 17.28
N VAL A 95 0.23 -1.92 16.61
CA VAL A 95 1.03 -1.38 15.50
C VAL A 95 2.40 -0.88 15.98
N ARG A 96 2.46 -0.20 17.14
CA ARG A 96 3.74 0.24 17.74
C ARG A 96 4.64 -0.93 18.09
N ASP A 97 4.09 -2.02 18.61
CA ASP A 97 4.85 -3.24 18.88
C ASP A 97 5.45 -3.81 17.59
N GLY A 98 4.66 -3.84 16.51
CA GLY A 98 5.14 -4.23 15.18
C GLY A 98 6.30 -3.35 14.67
N LEU A 99 6.24 -2.03 14.88
CA LEU A 99 7.32 -1.11 14.52
C LEU A 99 8.59 -1.36 15.35
N SER A 100 8.44 -1.63 16.64
CA SER A 100 9.56 -1.97 17.53
C SER A 100 10.26 -3.26 17.09
N ASN A 101 9.49 -4.28 16.71
CA ASN A 101 10.00 -5.55 16.19
C ASN A 101 10.76 -5.35 14.87
N LEU A 102 10.19 -4.62 13.92
CA LEU A 102 10.85 -4.29 12.65
C LEU A 102 12.18 -3.56 12.86
N ALA A 103 12.22 -2.62 13.80
CA ALA A 103 13.43 -1.90 14.13
C ALA A 103 14.49 -2.79 14.78
N ALA A 104 14.08 -3.78 15.58
CA ALA A 104 14.99 -4.76 16.19
C ALA A 104 15.60 -5.70 15.14
N GLU A 105 14.79 -6.18 14.17
CA GLU A 105 15.28 -7.00 13.05
C GLU A 105 16.35 -6.29 12.24
N ALA A 106 16.16 -4.99 11.94
CA ALA A 106 17.14 -4.19 11.22
C ALA A 106 18.47 -4.00 11.96
N ARG A 107 18.48 -4.20 13.29
CA ARG A 107 19.66 -4.09 14.17
C ARG A 107 20.33 -5.44 14.45
N ALA A 108 19.69 -6.56 14.11
CA ALA A 108 20.25 -7.88 14.36
C ALA A 108 21.52 -8.10 13.52
N PRO A 109 22.61 -8.64 14.10
CA PRO A 109 23.83 -8.90 13.34
C PRO A 109 23.55 -9.94 12.23
N ILE A 110 24.02 -9.66 11.01
CA ILE A 110 23.93 -10.60 9.89
C ILE A 110 24.80 -11.81 10.24
N SER A 111 24.19 -12.91 10.65
CA SER A 111 24.89 -14.18 10.77
C SER A 111 25.31 -14.64 9.37
N ARG A 112 26.60 -14.58 9.06
CA ARG A 112 27.15 -15.17 7.83
C ARG A 112 27.05 -16.69 7.97
N PRO A 113 26.48 -17.41 6.98
CA PRO A 113 26.57 -18.87 6.99
C PRO A 113 28.04 -19.28 6.87
N SER A 114 28.42 -20.25 7.70
CA SER A 114 29.72 -20.96 7.69
C SER A 114 29.89 -21.83 6.46
#